data_AF-A0A178VAQ9-F1
#
_entry.id   AF-A0A178VAQ9-F1
#
_cell.length_a   1.000
_cell.length_b   1.000
_cell.length_c   1.000
_cell.angle_alpha   90.00
_cell.angle_beta   90.00
_cell.angle_gamma   90.00
#
_symmetry.space_group_name_H-M   'P 1'
#
loop_
_entity.id
_entity.type
_entity.pdbx_description
1 polymer ?
#
loop_
_entity_poly.entity_id
_entity_poly.type
_entity_poly.pdbx_seq_one_letter_code
_entity_poly.pdbx_strand_id
1 'polypeptide(L)'
;MDYHIEMSYCRFEAFKVLAKNYLENESHDLYGEIGRLLEEVDVSPADVAENLMPKSDEDDADICLRRLVKSLEEEKKKKVEKEARRKMKKAEKKEKNEKQKKVNDAEQNGKKV
;
A
#
# COMPACT_ATOMS: atom_id res chain seq x y z
N MET A 1 18.78 13.51 -16.98
CA MET A 1 18.59 14.01 -15.61
C MET A 1 17.31 13.35 -15.10
N ASP A 2 17.44 12.26 -14.36
CA ASP A 2 16.29 11.56 -13.77
C ASP A 2 16.00 12.18 -12.40
N TYR A 3 15.12 13.19 -12.41
CA TYR A 3 14.54 13.72 -11.18
C TYR A 3 13.57 12.68 -10.63
N HIS A 4 14.03 11.88 -9.67
CA HIS A 4 13.16 11.01 -8.90
C HIS A 4 12.36 11.87 -7.93
N ILE A 5 11.29 12.50 -8.42
CA ILE A 5 10.34 13.21 -7.57
C ILE A 5 9.52 12.14 -6.84
N GLU A 6 9.76 11.99 -5.54
CA GLU A 6 8.91 11.20 -4.68
C GLU A 6 7.57 11.92 -4.55
N MET A 7 6.57 11.47 -5.33
CA MET A 7 5.21 11.98 -5.20
C MET A 7 4.69 11.56 -3.83
N SER A 8 4.38 12.55 -2.99
CA SER A 8 3.77 12.32 -1.68
C SER A 8 2.49 11.49 -1.82
N TYR A 9 2.27 10.56 -0.89
CA TYR A 9 1.05 9.77 -0.83
C TYR A 9 -0.19 10.65 -0.59
N CYS A 10 -1.32 10.23 -1.13
CA CYS A 10 -2.59 10.89 -0.91
C CYS A 10 -3.05 10.64 0.53
N ARG A 11 -3.17 11.72 1.29
CA ARG A 11 -3.74 11.72 2.64
C ARG A 11 -5.07 12.47 2.63
N PHE A 12 -5.77 12.47 3.76
CA PHE A 12 -7.15 12.94 3.84
C PHE A 12 -7.39 14.36 3.30
N GLU A 13 -6.49 15.31 3.59
CA GLU A 13 -6.60 16.68 3.06
C GLU A 13 -6.52 16.74 1.53
N ALA A 14 -5.60 15.97 0.92
CA ALA A 14 -5.49 15.88 -0.53
C ALA A 14 -6.73 15.22 -1.14
N PHE A 15 -7.26 14.17 -0.50
CA PHE A 15 -8.51 13.54 -0.91
C PHE A 15 -9.68 14.53 -0.91
N LYS A 16 -9.85 15.36 0.13
CA LYS A 16 -10.93 16.35 0.19
C LYS A 16 -10.87 17.35 -0.97
N VAL A 17 -9.66 17.79 -1.33
CA VAL A 17 -9.46 18.66 -2.50
C VAL A 17 -9.88 17.95 -3.79
N LEU A 18 -9.49 16.68 -3.97
CA LEU A 18 -9.88 15.91 -5.14
C LEU A 18 -11.39 15.65 -5.20
N ALA A 19 -12.02 15.29 -4.08
CA ALA A 19 -13.46 15.04 -4.01
C ALA A 19 -14.27 16.30 -4.35
N LYS A 20 -13.86 17.46 -3.84
CA LYS A 20 -14.44 18.74 -4.22
C LYS A 20 -14.27 19.04 -5.72
N ASN A 21 -13.09 18.78 -6.27
CA ASN A 21 -12.79 19.09 -7.67
C ASN A 21 -13.50 18.19 -8.68
N TYR A 22 -13.66 16.90 -8.38
CA TYR A 22 -14.24 15.94 -9.34
C TYR A 22 -15.73 15.68 -9.13
N LEU A 23 -16.21 15.80 -7.89
CA LEU A 23 -17.57 15.39 -7.52
C LEU A 23 -18.40 16.54 -6.93
N GLU A 24 -17.81 17.75 -6.82
CA GLU A 24 -18.42 18.91 -6.15
C GLU A 24 -18.93 18.57 -4.72
N ASN A 25 -18.30 17.57 -4.10
CA ASN A 25 -18.71 17.00 -2.82
C ASN A 25 -17.70 17.39 -1.74
N GLU A 26 -18.20 17.93 -0.62
CA GLU A 26 -17.38 18.31 0.55
C GLU A 26 -17.65 17.42 1.78
N SER A 27 -18.68 16.58 1.72
CA SER A 27 -19.08 15.69 2.80
C SER A 27 -19.80 14.45 2.27
N HIS A 28 -19.47 13.30 2.85
CA HIS A 28 -20.15 12.04 2.60
C HIS A 28 -19.92 11.09 3.78
N ASP A 29 -20.85 10.17 4.04
CA ASP A 29 -20.75 9.21 5.14
C ASP A 29 -19.49 8.32 5.03
N LEU A 30 -18.98 8.14 3.81
CA LEU A 30 -17.78 7.36 3.51
C LEU A 30 -16.46 8.11 3.78
N TYR A 31 -16.48 9.43 4.02
CA TYR A 31 -15.23 10.19 4.20
C TYR A 31 -14.42 9.71 5.40
N GLY A 32 -15.08 9.36 6.50
CA GLY A 32 -14.40 8.83 7.68
C GLY A 32 -13.69 7.52 7.39
N GLU A 33 -14.32 6.64 6.61
CA GLU A 33 -13.71 5.38 6.18
C GLU A 33 -12.56 5.60 5.20
N ILE A 34 -12.74 6.45 4.20
CA ILE A 34 -11.70 6.79 3.22
C ILE A 34 -10.48 7.39 3.93
N GLY A 35 -10.69 8.33 4.86
CA GLY A 35 -9.61 8.93 5.66
C GLY A 35 -8.81 7.89 6.43
N ARG A 36 -9.50 6.99 7.15
CA ARG A 36 -8.86 5.88 7.87
C ARG A 36 -8.06 4.98 6.93
N LEU A 37 -8.64 4.58 5.81
CA LEU A 37 -7.97 3.71 4.83
C LEU A 37 -6.73 4.40 4.23
N LEU A 38 -6.82 5.68 3.89
CA LEU A 38 -5.70 6.48 3.38
C LEU A 38 -4.55 6.65 4.38
N GLU A 39 -4.75 6.41 5.68
CA GLU A 39 -3.64 6.36 6.66
C GLU A 39 -2.94 4.99 6.66
N GLU A 40 -3.67 3.93 6.33
CA GLU A 40 -3.16 2.55 6.39
C GLU A 40 -2.43 2.14 5.10
N VAL A 41 -2.84 2.68 3.95
CA VAL A 41 -2.26 2.38 2.64
C VAL A 41 -1.48 3.56 2.07
N ASP A 42 -0.56 3.24 1.16
CA ASP A 42 0.28 4.21 0.49
C ASP A 42 -0.14 4.26 -0.99
N VAL A 43 -1.06 5.17 -1.29
CA VAL A 43 -1.63 5.39 -2.64
C VAL A 43 -1.29 6.78 -3.14
N SER A 44 -1.12 6.96 -4.45
CA SER A 44 -0.80 8.27 -5.01
C SER A 44 -2.07 9.12 -5.19
N PRO A 45 -1.95 10.47 -5.23
CA PRO A 45 -3.08 11.33 -5.58
C PRO A 45 -3.69 11.00 -6.95
N ALA A 46 -2.89 10.51 -7.89
CA ALA A 46 -3.38 10.09 -9.21
C ALA A 46 -4.27 8.85 -9.13
N ASP A 47 -3.89 7.84 -8.34
CA ASP A 47 -4.72 6.64 -8.13
C ASP A 47 -6.05 7.00 -7.46
N VAL A 48 -6.03 7.94 -6.50
CA VAL A 48 -7.25 8.42 -5.86
C VAL A 48 -8.11 9.19 -6.85
N ALA A 49 -7.52 10.09 -7.64
CA ALA A 49 -8.25 10.85 -8.68
C ALA A 49 -8.89 9.93 -9.72
N GLU A 50 -8.21 8.88 -10.17
CA GLU A 50 -8.76 7.88 -11.10
C GLU A 50 -10.06 7.26 -10.58
N ASN A 51 -10.09 6.96 -9.28
CA ASN A 51 -11.28 6.39 -8.65
C ASN A 51 -12.38 7.43 -8.41
N LEU A 52 -12.07 8.72 -8.32
CA LEU A 52 -13.05 9.79 -8.14
C LEU A 52 -13.61 10.35 -9.45
N MET A 53 -12.92 10.21 -10.57
CA MET A 53 -13.41 10.68 -11.87
C MET A 53 -14.63 9.86 -12.33
N PRO A 54 -15.81 10.47 -12.53
CA PRO A 54 -16.97 9.77 -13.11
C PRO A 54 -16.59 9.13 -14.45
N LYS A 55 -16.98 7.86 -14.67
CA LYS A 55 -16.67 7.14 -15.91
C LYS A 55 -17.81 7.14 -16.93
N SER A 56 -19.01 7.55 -16.50
CA SER A 56 -20.20 7.76 -17.32
C SER A 56 -21.05 8.88 -16.68
N ASP A 57 -22.05 9.36 -17.41
CA ASP A 57 -23.00 10.37 -16.91
C ASP A 57 -23.93 9.82 -15.80
N GLU A 58 -23.94 8.51 -15.58
CA GLU A 58 -24.71 7.84 -14.53
C GLU A 58 -23.92 7.67 -13.21
N ASP A 59 -22.60 7.87 -13.25
CA ASP A 59 -21.74 7.77 -12.06
C ASP A 59 -21.92 9.03 -11.19
N ASP A 60 -22.62 8.89 -10.06
CA ASP A 60 -22.71 9.94 -9.05
C ASP A 60 -21.54 9.87 -8.03
N ALA A 61 -21.56 10.81 -7.06
CA ALA A 61 -20.55 10.88 -6.03
C ALA A 61 -20.49 9.62 -5.14
N ASP A 62 -21.64 8.98 -4.85
CA ASP A 62 -21.67 7.76 -4.04
C ASP A 62 -20.98 6.60 -4.79
N ILE A 63 -21.29 6.42 -6.07
CA ILE A 63 -20.68 5.40 -6.93
C ILE A 63 -19.16 5.58 -6.98
N CYS A 64 -18.69 6.81 -7.20
CA CYS A 64 -17.26 7.12 -7.25
C CYS A 64 -16.55 6.90 -5.90
N LEU A 65 -17.15 7.32 -4.79
CA LEU A 65 -16.59 7.14 -3.45
C LEU A 65 -16.57 5.66 -3.02
N ARG A 66 -17.62 4.89 -3.33
CA ARG A 66 -17.65 3.45 -3.07
C ARG A 66 -16.59 2.70 -3.89
N ARG A 67 -16.34 3.13 -5.12
CA ARG A 67 -15.26 2.60 -5.95
C ARG A 67 -13.89 2.87 -5.32
N LEU A 68 -13.65 4.08 -4.83
CA LEU A 68 -12.44 4.42 -4.09
C LEU A 68 -12.26 3.55 -2.84
N VAL A 69 -13.30 3.40 -2.00
CA VAL A 69 -13.25 2.55 -0.81
C VAL A 69 -12.82 1.13 -1.17
N LYS A 70 -13.45 0.53 -2.18
CA LYS A 70 -13.10 -0.82 -2.64
C LYS A 70 -11.63 -0.92 -3.08
N SER A 71 -11.15 0.07 -3.84
CA SER A 71 -9.75 0.10 -4.28
C SER A 71 -8.77 0.18 -3.10
N LEU A 72 -9.07 1.01 -2.10
CA LEU A 72 -8.23 1.15 -0.90
C LEU A 72 -8.22 -0.13 -0.03
N GLU A 73 -9.36 -0.81 0.10
CA GLU A 73 -9.43 -2.10 0.79
C GLU A 73 -8.59 -3.19 0.10
N GLU A 74 -8.60 -3.21 -1.23
CA GLU A 74 -7.78 -4.13 -2.01
C GLU A 74 -6.28 -3.84 -1.83
N GLU A 75 -5.87 -2.57 -1.83
CA GLU A 75 -4.47 -2.21 -1.55
C GLU A 75 -4.05 -2.55 -0.12
N LYS A 76 -4.94 -2.38 0.86
CA LYS A 76 -4.69 -2.80 2.24
C LYS A 76 -4.43 -4.30 2.32
N LYS A 77 -5.26 -5.11 1.65
CA LYS A 77 -5.07 -6.58 1.58
C LYS A 77 -3.72 -6.94 0.94
N LYS A 78 -3.37 -6.30 -0.19
CA LYS A 78 -2.09 -6.52 -0.88
C LYS A 78 -0.89 -6.14 0.00
N LYS A 79 -0.97 -5.04 0.75
CA LYS A 79 0.08 -4.60 1.69
C LYS A 79 0.32 -5.67 2.77
N VAL A 80 -0.74 -6.15 3.41
CA VAL A 80 -0.67 -7.18 4.45
C VAL A 80 -0.07 -8.48 3.90
N GLU A 81 -0.53 -8.95 2.74
CA GLU A 81 -0.02 -10.18 2.12
C GLU A 81 1.47 -10.06 1.77
N LYS A 82 1.88 -8.92 1.18
CA LYS A 82 3.27 -8.64 0.81
C LYS A 82 4.17 -8.59 2.03
N GLU A 83 3.71 -8.02 3.14
CA GLU A 83 4.44 -7.99 4.40
C GLU A 83 4.58 -9.38 5.03
N ALA A 84 3.51 -10.17 5.06
CA ALA A 84 3.55 -11.55 5.55
C ALA A 84 4.57 -12.39 4.75
N ARG A 85 4.50 -12.33 3.42
CA ARG A 85 5.43 -13.02 2.53
C ARG A 85 6.88 -12.56 2.72
N ARG A 86 7.11 -11.26 2.96
CA ARG A 86 8.44 -10.72 3.28
C ARG A 86 8.97 -11.23 4.62
N LYS A 87 8.13 -11.33 5.65
CA LYS A 87 8.51 -11.87 6.97
C LYS A 87 8.88 -13.36 6.87
N MET A 88 8.10 -14.17 6.17
CA MET A 88 8.39 -15.59 5.93
C MET A 88 9.73 -15.78 5.22
N LYS A 89 9.94 -15.09 4.08
CA LYS A 89 11.21 -15.16 3.34
C LYS A 89 12.43 -14.73 4.17
N LYS A 90 12.27 -13.73 5.03
CA LYS A 90 13.34 -13.28 5.94
C LYS A 90 13.64 -14.34 7.01
N ALA A 91 12.62 -15.03 7.54
CA ALA A 91 12.80 -16.10 8.52
C ALA A 91 13.54 -17.30 7.91
N GLU A 92 13.11 -17.76 6.73
CA GLU A 92 13.76 -18.86 6.00
C GLU A 92 15.22 -18.55 5.66
N LYS A 93 15.51 -17.32 5.22
CA LYS A 93 16.89 -16.91 4.91
C LYS A 93 17.76 -16.88 6.17
N LYS A 94 17.23 -16.45 7.32
CA LYS A 94 17.97 -16.48 8.60
C LYS A 94 18.28 -17.91 9.02
N GLU A 95 17.30 -18.82 8.94
CA GLU A 95 17.49 -20.22 9.34
C GLU A 95 18.52 -20.94 8.45
N LYS A 96 18.48 -20.73 7.13
CA LYS A 96 19.49 -21.28 6.20
C LYS A 96 20.88 -20.73 6.50
N ASN A 97 21.01 -19.43 6.77
CA ASN A 97 22.30 -18.81 7.06
C ASN A 97 22.90 -19.32 8.37
N GLU A 98 22.06 -19.59 9.38
CA GLU A 98 22.49 -20.15 10.66
C GLU A 98 22.93 -21.62 10.53
N LYS A 99 22.21 -22.44 9.74
CA LYS A 99 22.62 -23.82 9.43
C LYS A 99 23.95 -23.86 8.67
N GLN A 100 24.12 -23.01 7.66
CA GLN A 100 25.37 -22.92 6.88
C GLN A 100 26.56 -22.53 7.77
N LYS A 101 26.36 -21.59 8.71
CA LYS A 101 27.41 -21.17 9.64
C LYS A 101 27.85 -22.33 10.55
N LYS A 102 26.90 -23.11 11.09
CA LYS A 102 27.19 -24.29 11.94
C LYS A 102 27.96 -25.37 11.18
N VAL A 103 27.64 -25.60 9.90
CA VAL A 103 28.38 -26.56 9.05
C VAL A 103 29.81 -26.09 8.79
N ASN A 104 29.99 -24.81 8.45
CA ASN A 104 31.31 -24.24 8.18
C ASN A 104 32.22 -24.22 9.43
N ASP A 105 31.68 -23.93 10.61
CA ASP A 105 32.42 -23.98 11.89
C ASP A 105 32.87 -25.42 12.24
N ALA A 106 32.05 -26.44 11.93
CA ALA A 106 32.38 -27.84 12.18
C ALA A 106 33.51 -28.37 11.26
N GLU A 107 33.54 -27.96 9.98
CA GLU A 107 34.60 -28.37 9.04
C GLU A 107 35.97 -27.74 9.35
N GLN A 108 36.00 -26.54 9.93
CA GLN A 108 37.26 -25.86 10.26
C GLN A 108 37.94 -26.43 11.52
N ASN A 109 37.18 -27.00 12.46
CA ASN A 109 37.73 -27.59 13.68
C ASN A 109 38.26 -29.03 13.50
N GLY A 110 37.97 -29.70 12.38
CA GLY A 110 38.40 -31.07 12.10
C GLY A 110 39.80 -31.22 11.48
N LYS A 111 40.43 -30.13 11.00
CA LYS A 111 41.72 -30.17 10.27
C LYS A 111 42.98 -29.96 11.14
N LYS A 112 42.87 -30.01 12.48
CA LYS A 112 43.96 -29.68 13.41
C LYS A 112 44.54 -30.87 14.20
N VAL A 113 44.27 -32.11 13.80
CA VAL A 113 44.83 -33.33 14.42
C VAL A 113 45.74 -34.06 13.46
#